data_AF-A0A4Q7II23-F1
#
_entry.id   AF-A0A4Q7II23-F1
#
_cell.length_a   1.000
_cell.length_b   1.000
_cell.length_c   1.000
_cell.angle_alpha   90.00
_cell.angle_beta   90.00
_cell.angle_gamma   90.00
#
_symmetry.space_group_name_H-M   'P 1'
#
loop_
_entity.id
_entity.type
_entity.pdbx_description
1 polymer ?
#
loop_
_entity_poly.entity_id
_entity_poly.type
_entity_poly.pdbx_seq_one_letter_code
_entity_poly.pdbx_strand_id
1 'polypeptide(L)'
;MSQEQNQLLYVVNNFQRIIDKSEYETIESLLTSFPQSAEAQFLAGSYFAEKQDYYVAKSHFMNAIEANKEYDIARFQLCFLAVLNKDFETFDLSSRHFFDSELVSYYQLFAKALSYILEDLTIEAVKLIEEGILLNKENASLNQNMKLIIEIISKLKDTELSKGVQTNTHQLNGDEVSAETNSVLLDIYKNKFN
;
A
#
# COMPACT_ATOMS: atom_id res chain seq x y z
N MET A 1 -27.98 18.95 -8.00
CA MET A 1 -26.92 18.60 -7.04
C MET A 1 -27.03 19.52 -5.84
N SER A 2 -26.96 18.99 -4.63
CA SER A 2 -26.94 19.79 -3.40
C SER A 2 -25.58 20.47 -3.21
N GLN A 3 -25.51 21.52 -2.36
CA GLN A 3 -24.23 22.17 -2.02
C GLN A 3 -23.23 21.18 -1.41
N GLU A 4 -23.71 20.23 -0.62
CA GLU A 4 -22.91 19.17 0.01
C GLU A 4 -22.30 18.22 -1.04
N GLN A 5 -23.08 17.79 -2.04
CA GLN A 5 -22.57 16.96 -3.14
C GLN A 5 -21.47 17.67 -3.95
N ASN A 6 -21.60 18.99 -4.13
CA ASN A 6 -20.59 19.79 -4.82
C ASN A 6 -19.29 19.90 -4.00
N GLN A 7 -19.37 19.93 -2.67
CA GLN A 7 -18.19 19.95 -1.79
C GLN A 7 -17.44 18.61 -1.80
N LEU A 8 -18.15 17.49 -1.72
CA LEU A 8 -17.53 16.17 -1.82
C LEU A 8 -16.82 15.99 -3.17
N LEU A 9 -17.49 16.36 -4.26
CA LEU A 9 -16.92 16.30 -5.61
C LEU A 9 -15.69 17.20 -5.75
N TYR A 10 -15.73 18.41 -5.19
CA TYR A 10 -14.57 19.32 -5.18
C TYR A 10 -13.38 18.68 -4.47
N VAL A 11 -13.58 18.10 -3.30
CA VAL A 11 -12.51 17.49 -2.51
C VAL A 11 -11.92 16.28 -3.21
N VAL A 12 -12.75 15.37 -3.72
CA VAL A 12 -12.30 14.20 -4.48
C VAL A 12 -11.45 14.65 -5.69
N ASN A 13 -11.90 15.67 -6.41
CA ASN A 13 -11.20 16.18 -7.59
C ASN A 13 -9.92 16.97 -7.26
N ASN A 14 -9.75 17.45 -6.04
CA ASN A 14 -8.58 18.23 -5.61
C ASN A 14 -7.69 17.47 -4.60
N PHE A 15 -7.90 16.15 -4.46
CA PHE A 15 -7.30 15.31 -3.42
C PHE A 15 -5.78 15.45 -3.28
N GLN A 16 -5.03 15.36 -4.39
CA GLN A 16 -3.57 15.46 -4.35
C GLN A 16 -3.11 16.81 -3.78
N ARG A 17 -3.81 17.90 -4.12
CA ARG A 17 -3.52 19.24 -3.62
C ARG A 17 -3.86 19.41 -2.13
N ILE A 18 -4.88 18.70 -1.64
CA ILE A 18 -5.32 18.73 -0.24
C ILE A 18 -4.32 17.97 0.64
N ILE A 19 -3.82 16.82 0.17
CA ILE A 19 -2.74 16.08 0.84
C ILE A 19 -1.46 16.91 0.92
N ASP A 20 -1.03 17.51 -0.19
CA ASP A 20 0.23 18.25 -0.27
C ASP A 20 0.27 19.53 0.60
N LYS A 21 -0.89 20.03 1.05
CA LYS A 21 -1.02 21.29 1.82
C LYS A 21 -1.30 21.15 3.31
N SER A 22 -1.23 19.95 3.90
CA SER A 22 -1.43 19.76 5.35
C SER A 22 -2.72 20.38 5.90
N GLU A 23 -3.79 20.43 5.10
CA GLU A 23 -5.07 20.95 5.56
C GLU A 23 -5.82 19.86 6.34
N TYR A 24 -5.29 19.52 7.53
CA TYR A 24 -5.93 18.64 8.50
C TYR A 24 -7.38 19.07 8.81
N GLU A 25 -7.60 20.39 8.90
CA GLU A 25 -8.91 21.02 9.09
C GLU A 25 -9.91 20.63 7.98
N THR A 26 -9.43 20.39 6.76
CA THR A 26 -10.27 19.96 5.63
C THR A 26 -10.72 18.50 5.80
N ILE A 27 -9.87 17.62 6.33
CA ILE A 27 -10.21 16.19 6.55
C ILE A 27 -11.19 16.02 7.72
N GLU A 28 -10.97 16.70 8.84
CA GLU A 28 -11.93 16.64 9.97
C GLU A 28 -13.29 17.22 9.59
N SER A 29 -13.31 18.34 8.87
CA SER A 29 -14.56 18.92 8.36
C SER A 29 -15.26 17.94 7.42
N LEU A 30 -14.52 17.24 6.55
CA LEU A 30 -15.08 16.24 5.64
C LEU A 30 -15.69 15.06 6.37
N LEU A 31 -15.00 14.52 7.38
CA LEU A 31 -15.53 13.42 8.18
C LEU A 31 -16.75 13.84 9.00
N THR A 32 -16.80 15.10 9.43
CA THR A 32 -17.97 15.65 10.13
C THR A 32 -19.17 15.80 9.18
N SER A 33 -18.94 16.31 7.97
CA SER A 33 -20.00 16.52 6.98
C SER A 33 -20.44 15.23 6.28
N PHE A 34 -19.53 14.26 6.12
CA PHE A 34 -19.75 13.02 5.36
C PHE A 34 -19.18 11.79 6.10
N PRO A 35 -19.65 11.47 7.32
CA PRO A 35 -19.06 10.41 8.13
C PRO A 35 -19.17 9.00 7.52
N GLN A 36 -20.12 8.80 6.59
CA GLN A 36 -20.36 7.53 5.90
C GLN A 36 -19.89 7.54 4.44
N SER A 37 -19.19 8.59 3.98
CA SER A 37 -18.61 8.57 2.63
C SER A 37 -17.38 7.69 2.60
N ALA A 38 -17.38 6.70 1.70
CA ALA A 38 -16.24 5.83 1.48
C ALA A 38 -15.01 6.63 1.06
N GLU A 39 -15.21 7.65 0.21
CA GLU A 39 -14.17 8.56 -0.24
C GLU A 39 -13.61 9.33 0.94
N ALA A 40 -14.43 10.02 1.74
CA ALA A 40 -13.97 10.80 2.89
C ALA A 40 -13.16 9.95 3.88
N GLN A 41 -13.65 8.74 4.19
CA GLN A 41 -12.95 7.78 5.04
C GLN A 41 -11.62 7.35 4.41
N PHE A 42 -11.56 7.08 3.11
CA PHE A 42 -10.33 6.74 2.42
C PHE A 42 -9.30 7.87 2.37
N LEU A 43 -9.74 9.13 2.21
CA LEU A 43 -8.84 10.28 2.26
C LEU A 43 -8.23 10.41 3.66
N ALA A 44 -9.03 10.24 4.71
CA ALA A 44 -8.54 10.24 6.08
C ALA A 44 -7.53 9.10 6.32
N GLY A 45 -7.86 7.88 5.88
CA GLY A 45 -6.94 6.73 5.97
C GLY A 45 -5.61 6.98 5.27
N SER A 46 -5.66 7.55 4.06
CA SER A 46 -4.47 7.92 3.30
C SER A 46 -3.61 8.96 4.01
N TYR A 47 -4.23 9.99 4.58
CA TYR A 47 -3.55 11.02 5.35
C TYR A 47 -2.82 10.44 6.58
N PHE A 48 -3.51 9.63 7.39
CA PHE A 48 -2.90 9.03 8.57
C PHE A 48 -1.80 8.03 8.21
N ALA A 49 -1.94 7.31 7.09
CA ALA A 49 -0.89 6.43 6.58
C ALA A 49 0.38 7.23 6.21
N GLU A 50 0.24 8.40 5.57
CA GLU A 50 1.37 9.28 5.29
C GLU A 50 2.01 9.87 6.55
N LYS A 51 1.22 10.07 7.62
CA LYS A 51 1.73 10.44 8.96
C LYS A 51 2.30 9.28 9.76
N GLN A 52 2.32 8.08 9.19
CA GLN A 52 2.76 6.84 9.83
C GLN A 52 1.91 6.43 11.05
N ASP A 53 0.70 6.99 11.18
CA ASP A 53 -0.29 6.53 12.16
C ASP A 53 -1.12 5.40 11.56
N TYR A 54 -0.50 4.23 11.50
CA TYR A 54 -1.05 3.08 10.81
C TYR A 54 -2.28 2.49 11.49
N TYR A 55 -2.39 2.64 12.81
CA TYR A 55 -3.56 2.19 13.56
C TYR A 55 -4.80 2.99 13.16
N VAL A 56 -4.69 4.32 13.14
CA VAL A 56 -5.79 5.20 12.73
C VAL A 56 -6.08 5.04 11.24
N ALA A 57 -5.04 4.94 10.40
CA ALA A 57 -5.19 4.72 8.97
C ALA A 57 -5.99 3.45 8.64
N LYS A 58 -5.65 2.34 9.31
CA LYS A 58 -6.36 1.06 9.19
C LYS A 58 -7.85 1.21 9.49
N SER A 59 -8.21 1.87 10.59
CA SER A 59 -9.62 2.07 10.97
C SER A 59 -10.38 2.84 9.89
N HIS A 60 -9.81 3.90 9.34
CA HIS A 60 -10.43 4.67 8.27
C HIS A 60 -10.58 3.88 6.96
N PHE A 61 -9.59 3.09 6.55
CA PHE A 61 -9.73 2.21 5.38
C PHE A 61 -10.82 1.15 5.59
N MET A 62 -10.91 0.57 6.79
CA MET A 62 -12.00 -0.36 7.12
C MET A 62 -13.36 0.32 7.02
N ASN A 63 -13.51 1.53 7.57
CA ASN A 63 -14.75 2.32 7.46
C ASN A 63 -15.11 2.65 6.00
N ALA A 64 -14.10 2.94 5.16
CA ALA A 64 -14.32 3.18 3.73
C ALA A 64 -14.89 1.95 3.02
N ILE A 65 -14.36 0.77 3.35
CA ILE A 65 -14.84 -0.52 2.84
C ILE A 65 -16.22 -0.86 3.40
N GLU A 66 -16.53 -0.46 4.64
CA GLU A 66 -17.85 -0.62 5.21
C GLU A 66 -18.92 0.21 4.50
N ALA A 67 -18.58 1.47 4.20
CA ALA A 67 -19.44 2.38 3.45
C ALA A 67 -19.64 1.92 1.99
N ASN A 68 -18.59 1.41 1.34
CA ASN A 68 -18.67 0.85 0.00
C ASN A 68 -17.84 -0.44 -0.10
N LYS A 69 -18.54 -1.57 -0.19
CA LYS A 69 -17.93 -2.91 -0.19
C LYS A 69 -17.06 -3.19 -1.43
N GLU A 70 -17.35 -2.50 -2.53
CA GLU A 70 -16.64 -2.58 -3.81
C GLU A 70 -15.53 -1.51 -3.92
N TYR A 71 -15.13 -0.90 -2.80
CA TYR A 71 -14.10 0.13 -2.80
C TYR A 71 -12.69 -0.46 -2.79
N ASP A 72 -12.35 -1.09 -3.91
CA ASP A 72 -11.12 -1.88 -4.10
C ASP A 72 -9.85 -1.11 -3.78
N ILE A 73 -9.81 0.20 -4.06
CA ILE A 73 -8.65 1.02 -3.73
C ILE A 73 -8.39 1.06 -2.23
N ALA A 74 -9.43 1.21 -1.39
CA ALA A 74 -9.28 1.21 0.06
C ALA A 74 -8.86 -0.17 0.58
N ARG A 75 -9.42 -1.23 -0.01
CA ARG A 75 -9.06 -2.60 0.33
C ARG A 75 -7.61 -2.93 -0.04
N PHE A 76 -7.16 -2.49 -1.21
CA PHE A 76 -5.77 -2.65 -1.62
C PHE A 76 -4.81 -1.85 -0.73
N GLN A 77 -5.13 -0.59 -0.39
CA GLN A 77 -4.33 0.18 0.56
C GLN A 77 -4.24 -0.51 1.92
N LEU A 78 -5.31 -1.15 2.37
CA LEU A 78 -5.31 -1.93 3.61
C LEU A 78 -4.39 -3.15 3.52
N CYS A 79 -4.39 -3.88 2.40
CA CYS A 79 -3.40 -4.95 2.15
C CYS A 79 -1.97 -4.41 2.20
N PHE A 80 -1.70 -3.31 1.49
CA PHE A 80 -0.36 -2.70 1.44
C PHE A 80 0.13 -2.27 2.83
N LEU A 81 -0.74 -1.58 3.58
CA LEU A 81 -0.49 -1.16 4.96
C LEU A 81 -0.26 -2.34 5.90
N ALA A 82 -0.98 -3.44 5.69
CA ALA A 82 -0.82 -4.66 6.47
C ALA A 82 0.54 -5.30 6.26
N VAL A 83 1.01 -5.41 5.00
CA VAL A 83 2.36 -5.95 4.71
C VAL A 83 3.45 -5.06 5.30
N LEU A 84 3.30 -3.74 5.21
CA LEU A 84 4.19 -2.75 5.82
C LEU A 84 4.40 -2.97 7.32
N ASN A 85 3.32 -3.31 8.01
CA ASN A 85 3.26 -3.41 9.46
C ASN A 85 3.34 -4.85 9.97
N LYS A 86 3.57 -5.83 9.08
CA LYS A 86 3.55 -7.26 9.42
C LYS A 86 2.22 -7.71 10.08
N ASP A 87 1.11 -7.04 9.73
CA ASP A 87 -0.24 -7.36 10.17
C ASP A 87 -0.86 -8.41 9.23
N PHE A 88 -0.36 -9.65 9.32
CA PHE A 88 -0.72 -10.72 8.39
C PHE A 88 -2.21 -11.11 8.47
N GLU A 89 -2.83 -10.97 9.64
CA GLU A 89 -4.27 -11.20 9.79
C GLU A 89 -5.10 -10.25 8.92
N THR A 90 -4.74 -8.97 8.93
CA THR A 90 -5.43 -7.96 8.11
C THR A 90 -5.16 -8.16 6.64
N PHE A 91 -3.93 -8.56 6.28
CA PHE A 91 -3.59 -8.91 4.91
C PHE A 91 -4.45 -10.09 4.42
N ASP A 92 -4.51 -11.18 5.16
CA ASP A 92 -5.29 -12.38 4.82
C ASP A 92 -6.77 -12.05 4.64
N LEU A 93 -7.36 -11.29 5.55
CA LEU A 93 -8.78 -10.91 5.48
C LEU A 93 -9.06 -10.00 4.27
N SER A 94 -8.19 -9.02 4.04
CA SER A 94 -8.42 -8.01 3.00
C SER A 94 -8.13 -8.55 1.59
N SER A 95 -7.15 -9.44 1.46
CA SER A 95 -6.71 -9.98 0.17
C SER A 95 -7.66 -11.03 -0.42
N ARG A 96 -8.41 -11.78 0.41
CA ARG A 96 -9.40 -12.78 -0.06
C ARG A 96 -10.36 -12.25 -1.11
N HIS A 97 -10.86 -11.02 -0.94
CA HIS A 97 -11.75 -10.38 -1.91
C HIS A 97 -11.15 -10.36 -3.33
N PHE A 98 -9.83 -10.15 -3.42
CA PHE A 98 -9.14 -10.17 -4.70
C PHE A 98 -8.86 -11.60 -5.18
N PHE A 99 -8.52 -12.52 -4.28
CA PHE A 99 -8.13 -13.88 -4.65
C PHE A 99 -9.30 -14.75 -5.06
N ASP A 100 -10.48 -14.52 -4.48
CA ASP A 100 -11.70 -15.26 -4.78
C ASP A 100 -12.42 -14.75 -6.05
N SER A 101 -11.98 -13.61 -6.61
CA SER A 101 -12.55 -13.03 -7.83
C SER A 101 -12.06 -13.76 -9.09
N GLU A 102 -13.00 -14.14 -9.96
CA GLU A 102 -12.73 -14.68 -11.30
C GLU A 102 -12.27 -13.61 -12.29
N LEU A 103 -12.58 -12.33 -12.03
CA LEU A 103 -12.18 -11.21 -12.89
C LEU A 103 -10.79 -10.73 -12.52
N VAL A 104 -9.88 -10.77 -13.50
CA VAL A 104 -8.51 -10.26 -13.34
C VAL A 104 -8.52 -8.73 -13.36
N SER A 105 -8.35 -8.12 -12.20
CA SER A 105 -8.16 -6.68 -12.02
C SER A 105 -6.71 -6.36 -11.67
N TYR A 106 -6.29 -5.10 -11.89
CA TYR A 106 -4.94 -4.69 -11.50
C TYR A 106 -4.75 -4.74 -9.97
N TYR A 107 -5.80 -4.52 -9.18
CA TYR A 107 -5.75 -4.71 -7.72
C TYR A 107 -5.48 -6.17 -7.35
N GLN A 108 -6.08 -7.12 -8.07
CA GLN A 108 -5.80 -8.55 -7.84
C GLN A 108 -4.33 -8.89 -8.13
N LEU A 109 -3.79 -8.40 -9.25
CA LEU A 109 -2.38 -8.63 -9.60
C LEU A 109 -1.44 -8.03 -8.55
N PHE A 110 -1.71 -6.79 -8.11
CA PHE A 110 -0.91 -6.15 -7.07
C PHE A 110 -1.03 -6.85 -5.71
N ALA A 111 -2.22 -7.28 -5.29
CA ALA A 111 -2.41 -8.03 -4.04
C ALA A 111 -1.68 -9.39 -4.06
N LYS A 112 -1.71 -10.10 -5.20
CA LYS A 112 -0.95 -11.34 -5.38
C LYS A 112 0.56 -11.08 -5.33
N ALA A 113 1.02 -10.00 -5.93
CA ALA A 113 2.42 -9.61 -5.84
C ALA A 113 2.87 -9.35 -4.40
N LEU A 114 2.03 -8.71 -3.58
CA LEU A 114 2.31 -8.52 -2.15
C LEU A 114 2.43 -9.87 -1.40
N SER A 115 1.57 -10.84 -1.71
CA SER A 115 1.68 -12.20 -1.16
C SER A 115 3.00 -12.86 -1.55
N TYR A 116 3.40 -12.74 -2.83
CA TYR A 116 4.66 -13.29 -3.31
C TYR A 116 5.89 -12.61 -2.69
N ILE A 117 5.82 -11.30 -2.40
CA ILE A 117 6.86 -10.59 -1.65
C ILE A 117 7.00 -11.18 -0.24
N LEU A 118 5.90 -11.50 0.43
CA LEU A 118 5.92 -12.12 1.76
C LEU A 118 6.52 -13.54 1.75
N GLU A 119 6.43 -14.24 0.63
CA GLU A 119 6.98 -15.58 0.41
C GLU A 119 8.39 -15.56 -0.22
N ASP A 120 9.00 -14.38 -0.37
CA ASP A 120 10.30 -14.16 -1.04
C ASP A 120 10.34 -14.59 -2.53
N LEU A 121 9.16 -14.72 -3.15
CA LEU A 121 8.98 -15.00 -4.58
C LEU A 121 9.08 -13.70 -5.41
N THR A 122 10.23 -13.03 -5.29
CA THR A 122 10.43 -11.67 -5.80
C THR A 122 10.37 -11.56 -7.33
N ILE A 123 10.79 -12.59 -8.06
CA ILE A 123 10.73 -12.60 -9.54
C ILE A 123 9.28 -12.66 -10.01
N GLU A 124 8.48 -13.52 -9.41
CA GLU A 124 7.06 -13.68 -9.70
C GLU A 124 6.29 -12.44 -9.29
N ALA A 125 6.63 -11.84 -8.13
CA ALA A 125 6.05 -10.59 -7.68
C ALA A 125 6.27 -9.46 -8.70
N VAL A 126 7.50 -9.28 -9.19
CA VAL A 126 7.81 -8.25 -10.20
C VAL A 126 6.98 -8.43 -11.47
N LYS A 127 6.86 -9.67 -11.99
CA LYS A 127 6.03 -9.95 -13.18
C LYS A 127 4.57 -9.52 -12.97
N LEU A 128 3.99 -9.86 -11.83
CA LEU A 128 2.62 -9.49 -11.49
C LEU A 128 2.46 -7.96 -11.37
N ILE A 129 3.45 -7.27 -10.80
CA ILE A 129 3.44 -5.81 -10.70
C ILE A 129 3.49 -5.18 -12.10
N GLU A 130 4.37 -5.65 -12.98
CA GLU A 130 4.48 -5.15 -14.35
C GLU A 130 3.17 -5.36 -15.13
N GLU A 131 2.57 -6.55 -15.02
CA GLU A 131 1.28 -6.86 -15.63
C GLU A 131 0.17 -5.96 -15.09
N GLY A 132 0.11 -5.76 -13.77
CA GLY A 132 -0.86 -4.87 -13.13
C GLY A 132 -0.71 -3.41 -13.57
N ILE A 133 0.53 -2.93 -13.75
CA ILE A 133 0.80 -1.58 -14.30
C ILE A 133 0.31 -1.47 -15.73
N LEU A 134 0.50 -2.51 -16.55
CA LEU A 134 0.00 -2.53 -17.93
C LEU A 134 -1.53 -2.53 -17.97
N LEU A 135 -2.18 -3.24 -17.06
CA LEU A 135 -3.64 -3.29 -16.96
C LEU A 135 -4.26 -2.01 -16.41
N ASN A 136 -3.64 -1.38 -15.41
CA ASN A 136 -4.14 -0.17 -14.77
C ASN A 136 -3.99 1.07 -15.66
N LYS A 137 -5.08 1.47 -16.31
CA LYS A 137 -5.17 2.71 -17.11
C LYS A 137 -5.74 3.89 -16.35
N GLU A 138 -6.21 3.67 -15.12
CA GLU A 138 -7.05 4.62 -14.40
C GLU A 138 -6.28 5.36 -13.32
N ASN A 139 -5.28 4.72 -12.71
CA ASN A 139 -4.57 5.26 -11.56
C ASN A 139 -3.05 5.29 -11.78
N ALA A 140 -2.57 6.38 -12.40
CA ALA A 140 -1.15 6.58 -12.69
C ALA A 140 -0.29 6.68 -11.41
N SER A 141 -0.79 7.29 -10.35
CA SER A 141 -0.08 7.44 -9.07
C SER A 141 0.16 6.08 -8.42
N LEU A 142 -0.85 5.19 -8.43
CA LEU A 142 -0.67 3.82 -7.97
C LEU A 142 0.39 3.08 -8.80
N ASN A 143 0.38 3.24 -10.13
CA ASN A 143 1.43 2.66 -10.99
C ASN A 143 2.84 3.17 -10.62
N GLN A 144 2.99 4.43 -10.21
CA GLN A 144 4.26 4.96 -9.74
C GLN A 144 4.68 4.29 -8.43
N ASN A 145 3.77 4.16 -7.45
CA ASN A 145 4.05 3.46 -6.20
C ASN A 145 4.49 2.00 -6.45
N MET A 146 3.82 1.32 -7.38
CA MET A 146 4.16 -0.04 -7.74
C MET A 146 5.53 -0.17 -8.42
N LYS A 147 5.95 0.82 -9.23
CA LYS A 147 7.32 0.87 -9.79
C LYS A 147 8.38 1.03 -8.71
N LEU A 148 8.11 1.80 -7.66
CA LEU A 148 9.02 1.94 -6.53
C LEU A 148 9.24 0.60 -5.81
N ILE A 149 8.20 -0.23 -5.67
CA ILE A 149 8.33 -1.59 -5.12
C ILE A 149 9.30 -2.43 -5.97
N ILE A 150 9.18 -2.40 -7.30
CA ILE A 150 10.10 -3.11 -8.21
C ILE A 150 11.56 -2.64 -8.01
N GLU A 151 11.77 -1.33 -7.93
CA GLU A 151 13.10 -0.75 -7.73
C GLU A 151 13.74 -1.23 -6.42
N ILE A 152 12.95 -1.29 -5.34
CA ILE A 152 13.46 -1.75 -4.04
C ILE A 152 13.78 -3.24 -4.06
N ILE A 153 12.90 -4.07 -4.63
CA ILE A 153 13.16 -5.51 -4.80
C ILE A 153 14.51 -5.73 -5.51
N SER A 154 14.76 -4.94 -6.56
CA SER A 154 16.01 -5.03 -7.34
C SER A 154 17.24 -4.62 -6.51
N LYS A 155 17.16 -3.50 -5.77
CA LYS A 155 18.26 -3.01 -4.91
C LYS A 155 18.61 -3.99 -3.78
N LEU A 156 17.61 -4.63 -3.17
CA LEU A 156 17.86 -5.61 -2.11
C LEU A 156 18.60 -6.84 -2.66
N LYS A 157 18.19 -7.34 -3.82
CA LYS A 157 18.86 -8.47 -4.49
C LYS A 157 20.33 -8.17 -4.80
N ASP A 158 20.62 -6.97 -5.31
CA ASP A 158 21.99 -6.53 -5.57
C ASP A 158 22.82 -6.41 -4.29
N THR A 159 22.19 -5.99 -3.18
CA THR A 159 22.83 -5.89 -1.87
C THR A 159 23.16 -7.28 -1.31
N GLU A 160 22.27 -8.25 -1.44
CA GLU A 160 22.53 -9.65 -1.03
C GLU A 160 23.63 -10.31 -1.86
N LEU A 161 23.62 -10.08 -3.18
CA LEU A 161 24.68 -10.54 -4.10
C LEU A 161 26.04 -9.93 -3.73
N SER A 162 26.09 -8.64 -3.38
CA SER A 162 27.35 -7.98 -2.99
C SER A 162 27.87 -8.41 -1.62
N LYS A 163 26.99 -8.74 -0.66
CA LYS A 163 27.36 -9.33 0.64
C LYS A 163 27.88 -10.76 0.50
N GLY A 164 27.27 -11.57 -0.37
CA GLY A 164 27.69 -12.95 -0.65
C GLY A 164 29.05 -13.09 -1.35
N VAL A 165 29.55 -12.03 -1.98
CA VAL A 165 30.89 -12.01 -2.62
C VAL A 165 32.02 -11.75 -1.61
N GLN A 166 31.73 -11.24 -0.40
CA GLN A 166 32.76 -10.94 0.61
C GLN A 166 33.00 -12.05 1.65
N THR A 167 32.20 -13.11 1.69
CA THR A 167 32.37 -14.23 2.62
C THR A 167 32.87 -15.49 1.91
N ASN A 168 34.10 -15.45 1.43
CA ASN A 168 34.87 -16.66 1.15
C ASN A 168 36.27 -16.53 1.75
N THR A 169 36.33 -16.61 3.09
CA THR A 169 37.35 -17.36 3.84
C THR A 169 37.01 -17.33 5.34
N HIS A 170 37.08 -18.50 5.98
CA HIS A 170 37.00 -18.81 7.42
C HIS A 170 35.64 -19.16 8.08
N GLN A 171 35.41 -20.48 8.13
CA GLN A 171 35.00 -21.32 9.27
C GLN A 171 33.81 -20.97 10.17
N LEU A 172 32.77 -21.82 10.02
CA LEU A 172 31.89 -22.44 11.02
C LEU A 172 32.00 -21.97 12.49
N ASN A 173 30.93 -21.36 13.00
CA ASN A 173 30.29 -21.76 14.26
C ASN A 173 28.86 -21.20 14.33
N GLY A 174 28.00 -21.94 15.04
CA GLY A 174 26.55 -21.86 14.97
C GLY A 174 25.88 -20.67 15.65
N ASP A 175 24.56 -20.70 15.50
CA ASP A 175 23.53 -19.92 16.18
C ASP A 175 23.65 -18.41 16.06
N GLU A 176 23.13 -17.86 14.95
CA GLU A 176 22.42 -16.59 14.95
C GLU A 176 21.50 -16.53 13.72
N VAL A 177 20.22 -16.82 13.92
CA VAL A 177 19.16 -16.51 12.96
C VAL A 177 19.06 -14.98 12.95
N SER A 178 19.78 -14.34 12.03
CA SER A 178 19.88 -12.89 11.95
C SER A 178 18.51 -12.27 11.69
N ALA A 179 18.02 -11.54 12.68
CA ALA A 179 16.78 -10.76 12.67
C ALA A 179 16.89 -9.47 11.83
N GLU A 180 17.32 -9.59 10.57
CA GLU A 180 17.52 -8.44 9.66
C GLU A 180 16.71 -8.55 8.36
N THR A 181 15.43 -8.92 8.42
CA THR A 181 14.49 -8.66 7.31
C THR A 181 13.91 -7.25 7.47
N ASN A 182 14.73 -6.25 7.11
CA ASN A 182 14.27 -4.89 6.86
C ASN A 182 13.26 -4.94 5.71
N SER A 183 11.98 -4.74 6.05
CA SER A 183 10.87 -4.83 5.10
C SER A 183 11.00 -3.76 4.01
N VAL A 184 11.13 -4.20 2.75
CA VAL A 184 11.07 -3.46 1.46
C VAL A 184 10.14 -2.24 1.53
N LEU A 185 9.02 -2.41 2.23
CA LEU A 185 7.95 -1.44 2.23
C LEU A 185 8.20 -0.27 3.20
N LEU A 186 8.87 -0.50 4.33
CA LEU A 186 9.22 0.58 5.28
C LEU A 186 10.14 1.62 4.62
N ASP A 187 10.97 1.21 3.67
CA ASP A 187 11.85 2.10 2.92
C ASP A 187 11.10 2.95 1.88
N ILE A 188 9.93 2.50 1.39
CA ILE A 188 9.05 3.30 0.51
C ILE A 188 8.54 4.53 1.24
N TYR A 189 8.11 4.37 2.48
CA TYR A 189 7.62 5.49 3.29
C TYR A 189 8.74 6.37 3.83
N LYS A 190 9.93 5.81 4.11
CA LYS A 190 11.07 6.60 4.59
C LYS A 190 11.73 7.44 3.48
N ASN A 191 11.83 6.91 2.25
CA ASN A 191 12.54 7.59 1.16
C ASN A 191 11.70 8.63 0.40
N LYS A 192 10.38 8.72 0.62
CA LYS A 192 9.55 9.80 0.06
C LYS A 192 9.78 11.16 0.75
N PHE A 193 10.55 11.20 1.85
CA PHE A 193 10.70 12.38 2.72
C PHE A 193 12.15 12.75 3.05
N ASN A 194 13.14 12.25 2.30
CA ASN A 194 14.53 12.74 2.34
C ASN A 194 14.93 13.34 0.99
#